data_AF-A0A0R3T066-F1
#
_entry.id   AF-A0A0R3T066-F1
#
_cell.length_a   1.000
_cell.length_b   1.000
_cell.length_c   1.000
_cell.angle_alpha   90.00
_cell.angle_beta   90.00
_cell.angle_gamma   90.00
#
_symmetry.space_group_name_H-M   'P 1'
#
loop_
_entity.id
_entity.type
_entity.pdbx_description
1 polymer ?
#
loop_
_entity_poly.entity_id
_entity_poly.type
_entity_poly.pdbx_seq_one_letter_code
_entity_poly.pdbx_strand_id
1 'polypeptide(L)'
;MDYVFGTIFGVLECPKIRIKRPSWLHLPSRMTVFAFVLITYFLVTGGIIFDIINGPPSVGTETDAKGNQRPVAFMQWRLSSQYIMEGLLCSFMFTLGAVGFIILDIVNEAKMTRLTRTITLSIGVASVFIAFICIRRIDFNFLNATAKFLGLVIILKTE
;
A
#
# COMPACT_ATOMS: atom_id res chain seq x y z
N MET A 1 23.10 -18.68 59.69
CA MET A 1 22.69 -17.54 58.83
C MET A 1 22.46 -18.00 57.38
N ASP A 2 23.04 -19.11 56.95
CA ASP A 2 23.00 -19.57 55.55
C ASP A 2 21.65 -20.14 55.09
N TYR A 3 20.86 -20.72 56.01
CA TYR A 3 19.52 -21.25 55.70
C TYR A 3 18.48 -20.17 55.37
N VAL A 4 18.59 -18.98 55.99
CA VAL A 4 17.67 -17.87 55.76
C VAL A 4 17.97 -17.18 54.43
N PHE A 5 19.26 -17.07 54.07
CA PHE A 5 19.64 -16.52 52.75
C PHE A 5 19.26 -17.48 51.62
N GLY A 6 19.42 -18.79 51.77
CA GLY A 6 19.07 -19.77 50.73
C GLY A 6 17.59 -19.78 50.32
N THR A 7 16.67 -19.57 51.25
CA THR A 7 15.22 -19.53 50.94
C THR A 7 14.82 -18.25 50.23
N ILE A 8 15.39 -17.10 50.60
CA ILE A 8 15.15 -15.81 49.93
C ILE A 8 15.70 -15.84 48.49
N PHE A 9 16.90 -16.40 48.28
CA PHE A 9 17.49 -16.53 46.95
C PHE A 9 16.82 -17.62 46.10
N GLY A 10 16.16 -18.63 46.69
CA GLY A 10 15.37 -19.62 45.96
C GLY A 10 14.06 -19.08 45.38
N VAL A 11 13.48 -18.04 45.98
CA VAL A 11 12.32 -17.31 45.43
C VAL A 11 12.74 -16.35 44.31
N LEU A 12 13.97 -15.83 44.38
CA LEU A 12 14.55 -14.90 43.40
C LEU A 12 15.22 -15.61 42.21
N GLU A 13 15.58 -16.89 42.35
CA GLU A 13 15.95 -17.73 41.22
C GLU A 13 14.73 -17.91 40.31
N CYS A 14 14.69 -17.14 39.22
CA CYS A 14 13.68 -17.26 38.20
C CYS A 14 13.50 -18.76 37.87
N PRO A 15 12.33 -19.35 38.15
CA PRO A 15 12.12 -20.76 37.89
C PRO A 15 12.46 -21.00 36.42
N LYS A 16 13.24 -22.06 36.14
CA LYS A 16 13.49 -22.50 34.76
C LYS A 16 12.20 -23.09 34.20
N ILE A 17 11.21 -22.23 33.94
CA ILE A 17 9.94 -22.61 33.35
C ILE A 17 10.23 -22.97 31.90
N ARG A 18 10.48 -24.26 31.64
CA ARG A 18 10.48 -24.81 30.28
C ARG A 18 9.03 -24.85 29.81
N ILE A 19 8.45 -23.70 29.46
CA ILE A 19 7.18 -23.62 28.76
C ILE A 19 7.38 -24.39 27.45
N LYS A 20 6.91 -25.64 27.42
CA LYS A 20 6.73 -26.36 26.15
C LYS A 20 5.78 -25.50 25.33
N ARG A 21 6.25 -25.03 24.17
CA ARG A 21 5.38 -24.29 23.25
C ARG A 21 4.17 -25.18 22.97
N PRO A 22 2.92 -24.67 23.12
CA PRO A 22 1.74 -25.46 22.83
C PRO A 22 1.83 -25.95 21.39
N SER A 23 1.82 -27.27 21.18
CA SER A 23 1.90 -27.89 19.85
C SER A 23 0.67 -27.59 18.98
N TRP A 24 -0.34 -26.93 19.53
CA TRP A 24 -1.55 -26.52 18.84
C TRP A 24 -1.37 -25.24 18.01
N LEU A 25 -0.42 -24.36 18.37
CA LEU A 25 -0.15 -23.14 17.63
C LEU A 25 0.98 -23.38 16.63
N HIS A 26 0.64 -23.91 15.46
CA HIS A 26 1.59 -23.97 14.36
C HIS A 26 1.85 -22.54 13.87
N LEU A 27 3.10 -22.08 13.91
CA LEU A 27 3.43 -20.76 13.39
C LEU A 27 3.13 -20.73 11.87
N PRO A 28 2.50 -19.67 11.36
CA PRO A 28 2.26 -19.54 9.93
C PRO A 28 3.60 -19.49 9.17
N SER A 29 3.60 -20.01 7.94
CA SER A 29 4.78 -19.94 7.08
C SER A 29 5.17 -18.48 6.83
N ARG A 30 6.48 -18.21 6.73
CA ARG A 30 7.04 -16.88 6.43
C ARG A 30 6.38 -16.24 5.20
N MET A 31 6.08 -17.05 4.18
CA MET A 31 5.43 -16.57 2.95
C MET A 31 3.95 -16.18 3.17
N THR A 32 3.24 -16.88 4.06
CA THR A 32 1.84 -16.56 4.40
C THR A 32 1.75 -15.24 5.13
N VAL A 33 2.67 -14.99 6.08
CA VAL A 33 2.74 -13.70 6.78
C VAL A 33 3.07 -12.58 5.80
N PHE A 34 4.03 -12.80 4.90
CA PHE A 34 4.38 -11.84 3.86
C PHE A 34 3.18 -11.50 2.95
N ALA A 35 2.46 -12.50 2.45
CA ALA A 35 1.27 -12.28 1.62
C ALA A 35 0.17 -11.52 2.39
N PHE A 36 -0.04 -11.85 3.66
CA PHE A 36 -1.01 -11.16 4.51
C PHE A 36 -0.64 -9.67 4.71
N VAL A 37 0.63 -9.36 4.94
CA VAL A 37 1.12 -7.98 5.04
C VAL A 37 0.93 -7.23 3.72
N LEU A 38 1.19 -7.87 2.58
CA LEU A 38 1.01 -7.23 1.27
C LEU A 38 -0.47 -6.94 0.96
N ILE A 39 -1.38 -7.85 1.32
CA ILE A 39 -2.83 -7.65 1.18
C ILE A 39 -3.33 -6.54 2.10
N THR A 40 -2.92 -6.55 3.37
CA THR A 40 -3.33 -5.49 4.31
C THR A 40 -2.80 -4.12 3.88
N TYR A 41 -1.57 -4.06 3.36
CA TYR A 41 -1.03 -2.84 2.75
C TYR A 41 -1.88 -2.36 1.57
N PHE A 42 -2.29 -3.26 0.67
CA PHE A 42 -3.17 -2.94 -0.46
C PHE A 42 -4.50 -2.33 0.01
N LEU A 43 -5.16 -2.95 0.99
CA LEU A 43 -6.48 -2.54 1.47
C LEU A 43 -6.44 -1.20 2.21
N VAL A 44 -5.42 -0.97 3.04
CA VAL A 44 -5.24 0.28 3.80
C VAL A 44 -4.89 1.43 2.86
N THR A 45 -3.93 1.21 1.95
CA THR A 45 -3.52 2.25 0.96
C THR A 45 -4.64 2.55 -0.03
N GLY A 46 -5.50 1.56 -0.32
CA GLY A 46 -6.66 1.72 -1.20
C GLY A 46 -7.77 2.59 -0.62
N GLY A 47 -7.68 3.00 0.65
CA GLY A 47 -8.66 3.89 1.27
C GLY A 47 -9.94 3.18 1.75
N ILE A 48 -9.95 1.85 1.87
CA ILE A 48 -11.16 1.10 2.24
C ILE A 48 -11.75 1.54 3.58
N ILE A 49 -10.91 1.97 4.53
CA ILE A 49 -11.37 2.52 5.82
C ILE A 49 -12.17 3.81 5.59
N PHE A 50 -11.71 4.67 4.67
CA PHE A 50 -12.41 5.90 4.28
C PHE A 50 -13.69 5.58 3.51
N ASP A 51 -13.66 4.57 2.64
CA ASP A 51 -14.82 4.11 1.86
C ASP A 51 -15.94 3.61 2.77
N ILE A 52 -15.60 2.86 3.83
CA ILE A 52 -16.58 2.34 4.79
C ILE A 52 -17.24 3.46 5.60
N ILE A 53 -16.46 4.47 6.01
CA ILE A 53 -16.97 5.55 6.87
C ILE A 53 -17.85 6.53 6.08
N ASN A 54 -17.37 6.95 4.90
CA ASN A 54 -18.01 8.03 4.15
C ASN A 54 -18.91 7.55 3.01
N GLY A 55 -18.81 6.28 2.61
CA GLY A 55 -19.56 5.72 1.48
C GLY A 55 -19.52 6.57 0.20
N PRO A 56 -18.35 7.04 -0.27
CA PRO A 56 -18.27 7.86 -1.47
C PRO A 56 -18.74 7.07 -2.71
N PRO A 57 -19.23 7.76 -3.76
CA PRO A 57 -19.59 7.09 -5.01
C PRO A 57 -18.37 6.43 -5.67
N SER A 58 -18.62 5.38 -6.47
CA SER A 58 -17.55 4.59 -7.09
C SER A 58 -16.80 5.33 -8.20
N VAL A 59 -17.50 6.12 -9.02
CA VAL A 59 -16.98 6.91 -10.15
C VAL A 59 -17.83 8.17 -10.31
N GLY A 60 -17.20 9.30 -10.63
CA GLY A 60 -17.91 10.55 -10.95
C GLY A 60 -18.32 10.64 -12.42
N THR A 61 -19.26 11.53 -12.74
CA THR A 61 -19.56 11.92 -14.13
C THR A 61 -19.42 13.43 -14.27
N GLU A 62 -18.84 13.86 -15.39
CA GLU A 62 -18.85 15.27 -15.80
C GLU A 62 -19.66 15.39 -17.09
N THR A 63 -20.44 16.45 -17.22
CA THR A 63 -21.10 16.79 -18.48
C THR A 63 -20.14 17.56 -19.37
N ASP A 64 -19.92 17.04 -20.58
CA ASP A 64 -19.20 17.76 -21.63
C ASP A 64 -20.05 18.95 -22.14
N ALA A 65 -19.44 19.89 -22.87
CA ALA A 65 -20.12 21.05 -23.45
C ALA A 65 -21.29 20.67 -24.40
N LYS A 66 -21.31 19.43 -24.90
CA LYS A 66 -22.39 18.83 -25.70
C LYS A 66 -23.50 18.15 -24.88
N GLY A 67 -23.43 18.19 -23.55
CA GLY A 67 -24.41 17.55 -22.65
C GLY A 67 -24.21 16.05 -22.43
N ASN A 68 -23.18 15.45 -23.04
CA ASN A 68 -22.86 14.04 -22.84
C ASN A 68 -22.18 13.82 -21.48
N GLN A 69 -22.60 12.80 -20.74
CA GLN A 69 -21.93 12.42 -19.49
C GLN A 69 -20.68 11.58 -19.80
N ARG A 70 -19.51 12.10 -19.43
CA ARG A 70 -18.24 11.35 -19.45
C ARG A 70 -17.92 10.82 -18.05
N PRO A 71 -17.51 9.55 -17.91
CA PRO A 71 -17.04 9.04 -16.63
C PRO A 71 -15.71 9.69 -16.27
N VAL A 72 -15.59 10.15 -15.02
CA VAL A 72 -14.39 10.75 -14.46
C VAL A 72 -13.95 9.92 -13.27
N ALA A 73 -12.80 9.28 -13.41
CA ALA A 73 -12.27 8.35 -12.43
C ALA A 73 -11.58 9.04 -11.24
N PHE A 74 -11.30 10.33 -11.32
CA PHE A 74 -10.57 11.09 -10.30
C PHE A 74 -11.42 12.25 -9.79
N MET A 75 -11.49 12.42 -8.47
CA MET A 75 -12.21 13.56 -7.91
C MET A 75 -11.37 14.82 -8.11
N GLN A 76 -11.82 15.69 -8.99
CA GLN A 76 -11.17 16.98 -9.17
C GLN A 76 -11.54 17.91 -8.00
N TRP A 77 -10.62 18.81 -7.64
CA TRP A 77 -10.88 19.96 -6.75
C TRP A 77 -11.04 19.69 -5.25
N ARG A 78 -11.10 18.43 -4.79
CA ARG A 78 -11.19 18.08 -3.35
C ARG A 78 -10.06 17.14 -2.94
N LEU A 79 -9.17 17.61 -2.04
CA LEU A 79 -8.02 16.84 -1.56
C LEU A 79 -8.36 15.78 -0.51
N SER A 80 -9.41 16.00 0.26
CA SER A 80 -9.78 15.12 1.39
C SER A 80 -10.84 14.08 1.02
N SER A 81 -11.26 14.04 -0.24
CA SER A 81 -12.32 13.16 -0.74
C SER A 81 -11.82 12.47 -1.98
N GLN A 82 -12.04 11.17 -2.06
CA GLN A 82 -11.51 10.31 -3.10
C GLN A 82 -12.62 9.38 -3.59
N TYR A 83 -12.59 9.03 -4.87
CA TYR A 83 -13.45 7.96 -5.39
C TYR A 83 -12.86 6.59 -5.07
N ILE A 84 -13.73 5.58 -4.87
CA ILE A 84 -13.30 4.21 -4.58
C ILE A 84 -12.35 3.68 -5.67
N MET A 85 -12.67 3.95 -6.94
CA MET A 85 -11.84 3.50 -8.07
C MET A 85 -10.47 4.18 -8.12
N GLU A 86 -10.38 5.43 -7.68
CA GLU A 86 -9.11 6.16 -7.59
C GLU A 86 -8.19 5.54 -6.54
N GLY A 87 -8.74 5.22 -5.35
CA GLY A 87 -8.02 4.56 -4.26
C GLY A 87 -7.52 3.18 -4.63
N LEU A 88 -8.41 2.35 -5.16
CA LEU A 88 -8.06 0.99 -5.59
C LEU A 88 -7.03 0.95 -6.73
N LEU A 89 -7.13 1.86 -7.70
CA LEU A 89 -6.16 1.92 -8.79
C LEU A 89 -4.78 2.35 -8.28
N CYS A 90 -4.75 3.30 -7.35
CA CYS A 90 -3.52 3.79 -6.73
C CYS A 90 -2.82 2.70 -5.91
N SER A 91 -3.54 2.01 -5.03
CA SER A 91 -2.98 0.90 -4.23
C SER A 91 -2.54 -0.28 -5.09
N PHE A 92 -3.23 -0.55 -6.21
CA PHE A 92 -2.80 -1.56 -7.18
C PHE A 92 -1.45 -1.19 -7.82
N MET A 93 -1.27 0.05 -8.26
CA MET A 93 0.00 0.49 -8.83
C MET A 93 1.14 0.48 -7.80
N PHE A 94 0.88 0.83 -6.54
CA PHE A 94 1.87 0.74 -5.47
C PHE A 94 2.31 -0.70 -5.18
N THR A 95 1.35 -1.64 -5.13
CA THR A 95 1.66 -3.06 -4.92
C THR A 95 2.40 -3.67 -6.10
N LEU A 96 2.03 -3.31 -7.33
CA LEU A 96 2.73 -3.72 -8.54
C LEU A 96 4.19 -3.22 -8.53
N GLY A 97 4.41 -1.97 -8.15
CA GLY A 97 5.76 -1.42 -7.96
C GLY A 97 6.57 -2.14 -6.89
N ALA A 98 5.95 -2.43 -5.73
CA ALA A 98 6.60 -3.16 -4.63
C ALA A 98 6.97 -4.60 -5.02
N VAL A 99 6.06 -5.32 -5.68
CA VAL A 99 6.32 -6.66 -6.23
C VAL A 99 7.43 -6.61 -7.28
N GLY A 100 7.48 -5.54 -8.09
CA GLY A 100 8.58 -5.29 -9.03
C GLY A 100 9.95 -5.28 -8.37
N PHE A 101 10.10 -4.56 -7.25
CA PHE A 101 11.35 -4.55 -6.48
C PHE A 101 11.69 -5.91 -5.87
N ILE A 102 10.70 -6.64 -5.36
CA ILE A 102 10.90 -7.99 -4.82
C ILE A 102 11.37 -8.96 -5.90
N ILE A 103 10.81 -8.87 -7.11
CA ILE A 103 11.24 -9.67 -8.26
C ILE A 103 12.71 -9.38 -8.60
N LEU A 104 13.13 -8.10 -8.56
CA LEU A 104 14.53 -7.73 -8.83
C LEU A 104 15.50 -8.30 -7.79
N ASP A 105 15.09 -8.36 -6.52
CA ASP A 105 15.90 -8.96 -5.46
C ASP A 105 16.01 -10.49 -5.63
N ILE A 106 14.90 -11.17 -5.93
CA ILE A 106 14.89 -12.62 -6.18
C ILE A 106 15.78 -12.98 -7.38
N VAL A 107 15.78 -12.17 -8.44
CA VAL A 107 16.62 -12.38 -9.63
C VAL A 107 18.11 -12.27 -9.32
N ASN A 108 18.49 -11.45 -8.33
CA ASN A 108 19.87 -11.27 -7.91
C ASN A 108 20.40 -12.48 -7.12
N GLU A 109 19.55 -13.10 -6.29
CA GLU A 109 19.93 -14.23 -5.44
C GLU A 109 19.77 -15.61 -6.14
N ALA A 110 18.90 -15.70 -7.16
CA ALA A 110 18.56 -16.97 -7.79
C ALA A 110 19.60 -17.45 -8.83
N LYS A 111 20.00 -18.73 -8.72
CA LYS A 111 20.77 -19.46 -9.74
C LYS A 111 19.88 -19.85 -10.94
N MET A 112 19.38 -18.86 -11.68
CA MET A 112 18.55 -19.08 -12.87
C MET A 112 19.39 -19.24 -14.15
N THR A 113 18.79 -19.86 -15.18
CA THR A 113 19.39 -19.88 -16.53
C THR A 113 19.48 -18.46 -17.08
N ARG A 114 20.46 -18.20 -17.98
CA ARG A 114 20.73 -16.84 -18.47
C ARG A 114 19.50 -16.16 -19.08
N LEU A 115 18.68 -16.90 -19.83
CA LEU A 115 17.48 -16.37 -20.49
C LEU A 115 16.39 -16.01 -19.47
N THR A 116 16.05 -16.93 -18.55
CA THR A 116 15.03 -16.67 -17.53
C THR A 116 15.44 -15.49 -16.65
N ARG A 117 16.72 -15.39 -16.28
CA ARG A 117 17.23 -14.26 -15.51
C ARG A 117 17.02 -12.92 -16.22
N THR A 118 17.34 -12.84 -17.52
CA THR A 118 17.17 -11.59 -18.28
C THR A 118 15.69 -11.22 -18.45
N ILE A 119 14.81 -12.19 -18.68
CA ILE A 119 13.37 -11.94 -18.85
C ILE A 119 12.73 -11.49 -17.52
N THR A 120 13.04 -12.17 -16.42
CA THR A 120 12.49 -11.79 -15.11
C THR A 120 13.03 -10.44 -14.64
N LEU A 121 14.30 -10.13 -14.93
CA LEU A 121 14.88 -8.80 -14.69
C LEU A 121 14.14 -7.72 -15.47
N SER A 122 13.91 -7.92 -16.77
CA SER A 122 13.23 -6.92 -17.60
C SER A 122 11.78 -6.71 -17.15
N ILE A 123 11.07 -7.76 -16.74
CA ILE A 123 9.72 -7.68 -16.16
C ILE A 123 9.73 -6.88 -14.85
N GLY A 124 10.67 -7.18 -13.95
CA GLY A 124 10.83 -6.46 -12.68
C GLY A 124 11.06 -4.97 -12.90
N VAL A 125 12.02 -4.62 -13.77
CA VAL A 125 12.30 -3.22 -14.14
C VAL A 125 11.07 -2.57 -14.77
N ALA A 126 10.44 -3.20 -15.78
CA ALA A 126 9.28 -2.65 -16.46
C ALA A 126 8.13 -2.37 -15.49
N SER A 127 7.86 -3.28 -14.55
CA SER A 127 6.80 -3.13 -13.55
C SER A 127 7.02 -1.90 -12.65
N VAL A 128 8.25 -1.66 -12.18
CA VAL A 128 8.61 -0.46 -11.38
C VAL A 128 8.46 0.82 -12.21
N PHE A 129 8.93 0.83 -13.45
CA PHE A 129 8.81 1.98 -14.33
C PHE A 129 7.36 2.33 -14.66
N ILE A 130 6.53 1.33 -14.95
CA ILE A 130 5.10 1.51 -15.23
C ILE A 130 4.40 2.07 -13.99
N ALA A 131 4.65 1.50 -12.81
CA ALA A 131 4.08 1.99 -11.55
C ALA A 131 4.48 3.46 -11.30
N PHE A 132 5.75 3.79 -11.44
CA PHE A 132 6.27 5.14 -11.23
C PHE A 132 5.65 6.17 -12.18
N ILE A 133 5.59 5.85 -13.49
CA ILE A 133 4.98 6.74 -14.48
C ILE A 133 3.48 6.89 -14.21
N CYS A 134 2.78 5.81 -13.88
CA CYS A 134 1.34 5.84 -13.62
C CYS A 134 1.01 6.71 -12.40
N ILE A 135 1.69 6.50 -11.27
CA ILE A 135 1.52 7.31 -10.06
C ILE A 135 1.83 8.78 -10.34
N ARG A 136 2.93 9.07 -11.05
CA ARG A 136 3.28 10.45 -11.39
C ARG A 136 2.22 11.12 -12.27
N ARG A 137 1.61 10.38 -13.19
CA ARG A 137 0.53 10.89 -14.05
C ARG A 137 -0.74 11.15 -13.26
N ILE A 138 -1.04 10.32 -12.26
CA ILE A 138 -2.17 10.52 -11.35
C ILE A 138 -1.97 11.83 -10.57
N ASP A 139 -0.81 12.02 -9.95
CA ASP A 139 -0.49 13.24 -9.18
C ASP A 139 -0.49 14.50 -10.04
N PHE A 140 0.04 14.43 -11.26
CA PHE A 140 0.11 15.60 -12.15
C PHE A 140 -1.28 16.07 -12.60
N ASN A 141 -2.18 15.15 -12.92
CA ASN A 141 -3.56 15.51 -13.27
C ASN A 141 -4.29 16.16 -12.08
N PHE A 142 -3.99 15.71 -10.87
CA PHE A 142 -4.53 16.25 -9.64
C PHE A 142 -4.00 17.65 -9.29
N LEU A 143 -2.70 17.90 -9.51
CA LEU A 143 -2.07 19.21 -9.31
C LEU A 143 -2.55 20.24 -10.33
N ASN A 144 -2.72 19.82 -11.58
CA ASN A 144 -3.18 20.70 -12.66
C ASN A 144 -4.67 21.06 -12.52
N ALA A 145 -5.46 20.16 -11.91
CA ALA A 145 -6.78 20.51 -11.40
C ALA A 145 -6.63 21.56 -10.28
N THR A 146 -6.09 21.23 -9.11
CA THR A 146 -5.99 22.20 -7.98
C THR A 146 -5.40 23.59 -8.35
N ALA A 147 -4.40 23.67 -9.23
CA ALA A 147 -3.84 24.93 -9.72
C ALA A 147 -4.86 25.81 -10.49
N LYS A 148 -5.74 25.22 -11.31
CA LYS A 148 -6.81 25.97 -12.01
C LYS A 148 -7.84 26.56 -11.05
N PHE A 149 -8.10 25.90 -9.93
CA PHE A 149 -9.07 26.36 -8.93
C PHE A 149 -8.48 27.45 -8.06
N LEU A 150 -7.21 27.31 -7.66
CA LEU A 150 -6.51 28.37 -6.95
C LEU A 150 -6.42 29.64 -7.81
N GLY A 151 -6.14 29.50 -9.11
CA GLY A 151 -6.16 30.62 -10.06
C GLY A 151 -7.53 31.30 -10.16
N LEU A 152 -8.62 30.53 -10.22
CA LEU A 152 -9.98 31.07 -10.26
C LEU A 152 -10.39 31.77 -8.95
N VAL A 153 -10.01 31.20 -7.79
CA VAL A 153 -10.28 31.78 -6.47
C VAL A 153 -9.47 33.06 -6.22
N ILE A 154 -8.24 33.12 -6.72
CA ILE A 154 -7.42 34.35 -6.67
C ILE A 154 -8.10 35.44 -7.51
N ILE A 155 -8.52 35.13 -8.75
CA ILE A 155 -9.20 36.10 -9.63
C ILE A 155 -10.51 36.61 -9.00
N LEU A 156 -11.34 35.73 -8.44
CA LEU A 156 -12.61 36.08 -7.80
C LEU A 156 -12.46 36.83 -6.46
N LYS A 157 -11.26 36.90 -5.88
CA LYS A 157 -11.00 37.65 -4.64
C LYS A 157 -10.34 39.01 -4.88
N THR A 158 -10.14 39.37 -6.15
CA THR A 158 -9.58 40.65 -6.62
C THR A 158 -10.61 41.60 -7.24
N GLU A 159 -11.91 41.26 -7.14
CA GLU A 159 -13.04 42.18 -7.32
C GLU A 159 -13.73 42.42 -5.97
#